data_AF-A0A8C9U2D0-F1
#
_entry.id   AF-A0A8C9U2D0-F1
#
_cell.length_a   1.000
_cell.length_b   1.000
_cell.length_c   1.000
_cell.angle_alpha   90.00
_cell.angle_beta   90.00
_cell.angle_gamma   90.00
#
_symmetry.space_group_name_H-M   'P 1'
#
loop_
_entity.id
_entity.type
_entity.pdbx_description
1 polymer ?
#
loop_
_entity_poly.entity_id
_entity_poly.type
_entity_poly.pdbx_seq_one_letter_code
_entity_poly.pdbx_strand_id
1 'polypeptide(L)'
;MLGRTQVAVMGNCSNTLGIPPGKGPHQVGCADLMVDHTVQGSFFRLYYPCEPSPSSEKPCWIPSQEYFDGLADFMKINRSFAERIFNYLYGSYRIPAFWEAPFKSNGKYPLVIFSHGLGAFRTLYSAICAELASRGFVVASVEHRDESGSATFYFKENSQMQQQAHQENLEKVWMYYRALKPGEEEFSLRNNQVQQRANECIRALKILDEINSGKSVTNVLQSEFDWSSLKNSLDLCKTAVMGHSFGGATVIETLCKELTFKCGVALDTWMVPLKEEIFPNVKQPILFINSEKFQWAGNIIRMRKLDSASIQRKMITIRGTVHQSFPDFTFLTGNWIGKVLKLKGDIDPHLAMDLSNKASLAFLQRHLSLDKDFNQWDPLIDGKDENLIPGTNIHVPSSLQN
;
A
#
# COMPACT_ATOMS: atom_id res chain seq x y z
N MET A 1 16.77 59.13 12.26
CA MET A 1 17.80 58.25 11.65
C MET A 1 18.37 57.37 12.76
N LEU A 2 18.71 56.11 12.45
CA LEU A 2 18.98 54.96 13.34
C LEU A 2 17.65 54.30 13.77
N GLY A 3 17.21 53.15 13.26
CA GLY A 3 17.94 51.97 12.78
C GLY A 3 17.67 50.82 13.76
N ARG A 4 16.53 50.13 13.63
CA ARG A 4 16.24 48.89 14.36
C ARG A 4 16.05 47.74 13.38
N THR A 5 17.10 46.93 13.30
CA THR A 5 17.20 45.65 12.62
C THR A 5 16.15 44.68 13.16
N GLN A 6 15.23 44.21 12.31
CA GLN A 6 14.42 43.03 12.59
C GLN A 6 15.33 41.80 12.45
N VAL A 7 15.59 41.12 13.57
CA VAL A 7 16.14 39.77 13.55
C VAL A 7 14.99 38.83 13.19
N ALA A 8 15.10 38.22 12.01
CA ALA A 8 14.24 37.13 11.59
C ALA A 8 14.45 35.94 12.53
N VAL A 9 13.39 35.55 13.27
CA VAL A 9 13.35 34.28 13.97
C VAL A 9 13.06 33.21 12.92
N MET A 10 14.10 32.45 12.55
CA MET A 10 13.98 31.24 11.76
C MET A 10 12.95 30.30 12.39
N GLY A 11 12.00 29.82 11.57
CA GLY A 11 10.99 28.87 11.99
C GLY A 11 11.62 27.55 12.43
N ASN A 12 11.37 27.18 13.68
CA ASN A 12 11.63 25.84 14.19
C ASN A 12 10.73 24.85 13.44
N CYS A 13 11.32 23.92 12.68
CA CYS A 13 10.65 22.74 12.18
C CYS A 13 10.15 21.90 13.37
N SER A 14 8.85 21.93 13.66
CA SER A 14 8.25 21.06 14.66
C SER A 14 8.23 19.62 14.12
N ASN A 15 9.16 18.79 14.58
CA ASN A 15 9.15 17.33 14.39
C ASN A 15 8.02 16.69 15.21
N THR A 16 6.76 16.86 14.80
CA THR A 16 5.64 16.10 15.36
C THR A 16 5.58 14.74 14.67
N LEU A 17 5.86 13.66 15.40
CA LEU A 17 5.68 12.29 14.91
C LEU A 17 4.22 12.09 14.50
N GLY A 18 4.00 11.59 13.29
CA GLY A 18 2.67 11.38 12.75
C GLY A 18 2.69 11.09 11.25
N ILE A 19 1.74 10.29 10.80
CA ILE A 19 1.57 9.97 9.38
C ILE A 19 1.10 11.25 8.66
N PRO A 20 1.77 11.68 7.58
CA PRO A 20 1.43 12.93 6.89
C PRO A 20 0.06 12.82 6.21
N PRO A 21 -0.78 13.87 6.27
CA PRO A 21 -2.01 13.91 5.50
C PRO A 21 -1.71 14.00 4.00
N GLY A 22 -2.70 13.60 3.19
CA GLY A 22 -2.67 13.85 1.76
C GLY A 22 -2.62 15.36 1.45
N LYS A 23 -1.88 15.72 0.41
CA LYS A 23 -1.60 17.09 -0.03
C LYS A 23 -2.47 17.53 -1.20
N GLY A 24 -3.41 16.69 -1.63
CA GLY A 24 -4.40 17.01 -2.64
C GLY A 24 -5.57 17.83 -2.10
N PRO A 25 -6.46 18.30 -2.99
CA PRO A 25 -7.56 19.19 -2.61
C PRO A 25 -8.75 18.46 -1.94
N HIS A 26 -8.80 17.13 -2.00
CA HIS A 26 -9.90 16.35 -1.43
C HIS A 26 -9.60 15.97 0.04
N GLN A 27 -10.62 16.10 0.90
CA GLN A 27 -10.59 15.39 2.19
C GLN A 27 -10.68 13.88 1.93
N VAL A 28 -10.07 13.10 2.81
CA VAL A 28 -9.94 11.65 2.64
C VAL A 28 -10.77 10.92 3.69
N GLY A 29 -11.74 10.14 3.25
CA GLY A 29 -12.43 9.15 4.06
C GLY A 29 -11.76 7.79 3.98
N CYS A 30 -12.08 6.90 4.93
CA CYS A 30 -11.70 5.50 4.85
C CYS A 30 -12.75 4.59 5.51
N ALA A 31 -12.87 3.37 5.00
CA ALA A 31 -13.78 2.34 5.52
C ALA A 31 -13.19 0.95 5.25
N ASP A 32 -13.52 -0.03 6.08
CA ASP A 32 -13.10 -1.43 5.88
C ASP A 32 -14.26 -2.25 5.30
N LEU A 33 -13.97 -3.06 4.28
CA LEU A 33 -14.93 -3.98 3.67
C LEU A 33 -14.44 -5.41 3.78
N MET A 34 -15.25 -6.30 4.35
CA MET A 34 -15.09 -7.75 4.24
C MET A 34 -16.32 -8.35 3.54
N VAL A 35 -16.11 -8.94 2.36
CA VAL A 35 -17.17 -9.64 1.60
C VAL A 35 -16.82 -11.12 1.57
N ASP A 36 -17.82 -11.95 1.88
CA ASP A 36 -17.64 -13.37 2.22
C ASP A 36 -16.79 -13.52 3.49
N HIS A 37 -17.40 -14.07 4.54
CA HIS A 37 -16.80 -14.13 5.86
C HIS A 37 -15.68 -15.18 5.95
N THR A 38 -15.55 -16.07 4.96
CA THR A 38 -14.57 -17.16 4.97
C THR A 38 -13.15 -16.68 4.64
N VAL A 39 -12.17 -17.57 4.79
CA VAL A 39 -10.77 -17.31 4.40
C VAL A 39 -10.61 -17.03 2.90
N GLN A 40 -11.55 -17.47 2.07
CA GLN A 40 -11.56 -17.23 0.61
C GLN A 40 -12.22 -15.91 0.23
N GLY A 41 -12.81 -15.18 1.18
CA GLY A 41 -13.43 -13.88 0.95
C GLY A 41 -12.42 -12.79 0.58
N SER A 42 -12.90 -11.55 0.54
CA SER A 42 -12.09 -10.36 0.29
C SER A 42 -12.08 -9.47 1.51
N PHE A 43 -10.94 -8.82 1.78
CA PHE A 43 -10.82 -7.83 2.85
C PHE A 43 -9.87 -6.73 2.44
N PHE A 44 -10.35 -5.50 2.51
CA PHE A 44 -9.53 -4.35 2.20
C PHE A 44 -9.98 -3.11 2.97
N ARG A 45 -9.05 -2.16 3.12
CA ARG A 45 -9.35 -0.80 3.54
C ARG A 45 -9.49 0.07 2.31
N LEU A 46 -10.64 0.72 2.16
CA LEU A 46 -10.88 1.73 1.14
C LEU A 46 -10.41 3.09 1.65
N TYR A 47 -9.72 3.85 0.81
CA TYR A 47 -9.45 5.28 0.97
C TYR A 47 -10.07 6.02 -0.21
N TYR A 48 -10.77 7.12 0.05
CA TYR A 48 -11.57 7.79 -0.98
C TYR A 48 -11.75 9.28 -0.69
N PRO A 49 -12.01 10.12 -1.70
CA PRO A 49 -12.50 11.48 -1.52
C PRO A 49 -13.82 11.46 -0.73
N CYS A 50 -13.88 12.18 0.39
CA CYS A 50 -15.08 12.29 1.20
C CYS A 50 -15.64 13.72 1.24
N GLU A 51 -16.90 13.83 1.63
CA GLU A 51 -17.50 15.10 2.00
C GLU A 51 -16.94 15.58 3.35
N PRO A 52 -16.91 16.90 3.61
CA PRO A 52 -16.53 17.42 4.91
C PRO A 52 -17.45 16.89 6.01
N SER A 53 -16.86 16.14 6.95
CA SER A 53 -17.58 15.59 8.10
C SER A 53 -16.83 15.92 9.38
N PRO A 54 -17.17 17.04 10.06
CA PRO A 54 -16.48 17.45 11.29
C PRO A 54 -16.72 16.50 12.46
N SER A 55 -17.72 15.63 12.38
CA SER A 55 -18.03 14.60 13.39
C SER A 55 -17.28 13.28 13.18
N SER A 56 -16.69 13.04 12.00
CA SER A 56 -16.01 11.78 11.73
C SER A 56 -14.67 11.73 12.47
N GLU A 57 -14.46 10.65 13.24
CA GLU A 57 -13.21 10.41 13.94
C GLU A 57 -12.10 9.96 12.98
N LYS A 58 -10.84 10.11 13.42
CA LYS A 58 -9.69 9.49 12.73
C LYS A 58 -9.44 8.11 13.33
N PRO A 59 -9.39 7.03 12.55
CA PRO A 59 -9.29 5.68 13.10
C PRO A 59 -7.86 5.36 13.54
N CYS A 60 -7.74 4.39 14.45
CA CYS A 60 -6.46 3.81 14.86
C CYS A 60 -5.63 3.38 13.64
N TRP A 61 -4.33 3.65 13.68
CA TRP A 61 -3.40 3.15 12.65
C TRP A 61 -3.35 1.63 12.61
N ILE A 62 -3.23 1.00 13.79
CA ILE A 62 -3.35 -0.44 13.97
C ILE A 62 -4.59 -0.69 14.84
N PRO A 63 -5.66 -1.28 14.29
CA PRO A 63 -6.98 -1.29 14.94
C PRO A 63 -7.18 -2.40 15.98
N SER A 64 -6.26 -3.37 16.09
CA SER A 64 -6.41 -4.52 17.00
C SER A 64 -5.06 -4.95 17.57
N GLN A 65 -5.08 -5.51 18.77
CA GLN A 65 -3.88 -5.99 19.46
C GLN A 65 -3.18 -7.13 18.70
N GLU A 66 -3.94 -8.00 18.04
CA GLU A 66 -3.42 -9.18 17.36
C GLU A 66 -2.54 -8.83 16.15
N TYR A 67 -2.71 -7.65 15.56
CA TYR A 67 -1.76 -7.12 14.58
C TYR A 67 -0.41 -6.79 15.21
N PHE A 68 -0.38 -6.28 16.45
CA PHE A 68 0.87 -6.08 17.18
C PHE A 68 1.53 -7.40 17.57
N ASP A 69 0.74 -8.40 17.98
CA ASP A 69 1.22 -9.77 18.20
C ASP A 69 1.83 -10.37 16.93
N GLY A 70 1.16 -10.23 15.79
CA GLY A 70 1.66 -10.70 14.50
C GLY A 70 2.94 -9.98 14.05
N LEU A 71 3.09 -8.69 14.36
CA LEU A 71 4.34 -7.95 14.14
C LEU A 71 5.46 -8.47 15.04
N ALA A 72 5.16 -8.74 16.31
CA ALA A 72 6.11 -9.31 17.26
C ALA A 72 6.62 -10.67 16.77
N ASP A 73 5.71 -11.56 16.34
CA ASP A 73 6.06 -12.87 15.78
C ASP A 73 6.92 -12.75 14.52
N PHE A 74 6.55 -11.87 13.59
CA PHE A 74 7.31 -11.62 12.37
C PHE A 74 8.73 -11.12 12.67
N MET A 75 8.87 -10.23 13.66
CA MET A 75 10.15 -9.71 14.13
C MET A 75 10.90 -10.68 15.07
N LYS A 76 10.32 -11.82 15.43
CA LYS A 76 10.84 -12.79 16.41
C LYS A 76 11.08 -12.17 17.80
N ILE A 77 10.20 -11.28 18.21
CA ILE A 77 10.20 -10.63 19.53
C ILE A 77 9.13 -11.33 20.40
N ASN A 78 9.41 -11.50 21.69
CA ASN A 78 8.42 -12.03 22.63
C ASN A 78 7.16 -11.13 22.68
N ARG A 79 5.97 -11.73 22.48
CA ARG A 79 4.69 -10.99 22.42
C ARG A 79 4.43 -10.13 23.66
N SER A 80 4.61 -10.66 24.88
CA SER A 80 4.34 -9.90 26.11
C SER A 80 5.25 -8.68 26.28
N PHE A 81 6.49 -8.78 25.81
CA PHE A 81 7.41 -7.64 25.77
C PHE A 81 7.04 -6.64 24.66
N ALA A 82 6.70 -7.16 23.47
CA ALA A 82 6.31 -6.37 22.32
C ALA A 82 5.02 -5.59 22.54
N GLU A 83 4.02 -6.19 23.20
CA GLU A 83 2.74 -5.55 23.53
C GLU A 83 2.97 -4.25 24.31
N ARG A 84 3.79 -4.30 25.37
CA ARG A 84 4.11 -3.11 26.18
C ARG A 84 4.77 -2.02 25.36
N ILE A 85 5.70 -2.39 24.48
CA ILE A 85 6.44 -1.45 23.63
C ILE A 85 5.52 -0.87 22.55
N PHE A 86 4.79 -1.71 21.83
CA PHE A 86 3.97 -1.31 20.71
C PHE A 86 2.74 -0.51 21.15
N ASN A 87 2.09 -0.88 22.24
CA ASN A 87 1.00 -0.07 22.79
C ASN A 87 1.52 1.30 23.25
N TYR A 88 2.67 1.35 23.94
CA TYR A 88 3.27 2.60 24.38
C TYR A 88 3.71 3.50 23.21
N LEU A 89 4.36 2.93 22.21
CA LEU A 89 4.90 3.69 21.08
C LEU A 89 3.85 4.03 20.03
N TYR A 90 2.91 3.13 19.75
CA TYR A 90 2.08 3.20 18.55
C TYR A 90 0.57 3.11 18.77
N GLY A 91 0.09 2.69 19.94
CA GLY A 91 -1.33 2.43 20.19
C GLY A 91 -2.23 3.67 20.07
N SER A 92 -1.68 4.86 20.22
CA SER A 92 -2.41 6.14 20.11
C SER A 92 -2.38 6.76 18.72
N TYR A 93 -1.54 6.28 17.79
CA TYR A 93 -1.47 6.90 16.47
C TYR A 93 -2.75 6.66 15.67
N ARG A 94 -3.16 7.72 14.98
CA ARG A 94 -4.31 7.75 14.07
C ARG A 94 -3.82 8.02 12.67
N ILE A 95 -4.53 7.48 11.68
CA ILE A 95 -4.24 7.80 10.27
C ILE A 95 -4.91 9.13 9.91
N PRO A 96 -4.36 9.88 8.94
CA PRO A 96 -4.90 11.16 8.52
C PRO A 96 -6.06 11.01 7.52
N ALA A 97 -7.05 10.18 7.88
CA ALA A 97 -8.28 9.96 7.13
C ALA A 97 -9.48 9.92 8.08
N PHE A 98 -10.66 10.27 7.60
CA PHE A 98 -11.90 10.29 8.37
C PHE A 98 -12.61 8.94 8.27
N TRP A 99 -12.87 8.29 9.40
CA TRP A 99 -13.53 7.00 9.46
C TRP A 99 -14.98 7.12 8.99
N GLU A 100 -15.34 6.30 8.01
CA GLU A 100 -16.68 6.15 7.44
C GLU A 100 -17.36 7.47 7.07
N ALA A 101 -16.55 8.50 6.74
CA ALA A 101 -17.07 9.78 6.27
C ALA A 101 -17.83 9.58 4.94
N PRO A 102 -18.91 10.33 4.69
CA PRO A 102 -19.69 10.17 3.46
C PRO A 102 -18.83 10.31 2.20
N PHE A 103 -18.99 9.36 1.28
CA PHE A 103 -18.28 9.38 0.00
C PHE A 103 -18.69 10.59 -0.85
N LYS A 104 -17.73 11.24 -1.50
CA LYS A 104 -17.96 12.39 -2.38
C LYS A 104 -18.35 11.94 -3.78
N SER A 105 -19.65 11.78 -4.05
CA SER A 105 -20.20 11.24 -5.30
C SER A 105 -20.33 12.26 -6.46
N ASN A 106 -19.35 13.16 -6.61
CA ASN A 106 -19.41 14.25 -7.59
C ASN A 106 -18.68 13.97 -8.92
N GLY A 107 -18.44 12.70 -9.24
CA GLY A 107 -17.75 12.27 -10.46
C GLY A 107 -17.32 10.81 -10.40
N LYS A 108 -16.65 10.37 -11.47
CA LYS A 108 -16.02 9.04 -11.51
C LYS A 108 -14.55 9.14 -11.16
N TYR A 109 -14.10 8.32 -10.22
CA TYR A 109 -12.72 8.31 -9.77
C TYR A 109 -11.94 7.13 -10.38
N PRO A 110 -10.68 7.34 -10.79
CA PRO A 110 -9.77 6.23 -11.06
C PRO A 110 -9.58 5.35 -9.83
N LEU A 111 -9.32 4.06 -10.05
CA LEU A 111 -9.19 3.04 -9.01
C LEU A 111 -7.74 2.55 -8.91
N VAL A 112 -7.23 2.44 -7.69
CA VAL A 112 -5.96 1.77 -7.39
C VAL A 112 -6.20 0.61 -6.42
N ILE A 113 -5.80 -0.60 -6.80
CA ILE A 113 -5.70 -1.73 -5.86
C ILE A 113 -4.29 -1.73 -5.28
N PHE A 114 -4.16 -1.65 -3.96
CA PHE A 114 -2.87 -1.61 -3.27
C PHE A 114 -2.58 -2.94 -2.56
N SER A 115 -1.37 -3.47 -2.74
CA SER A 115 -0.89 -4.71 -2.11
C SER A 115 0.27 -4.44 -1.14
N HIS A 116 0.12 -4.88 0.12
CA HIS A 116 1.13 -4.70 1.16
C HIS A 116 2.37 -5.59 0.96
N GLY A 117 3.46 -5.33 1.70
CA GLY A 117 4.65 -6.20 1.76
C GLY A 117 4.50 -7.41 2.70
N LEU A 118 5.50 -8.29 2.71
CA LEU A 118 5.60 -9.40 3.67
C LEU A 118 5.65 -8.84 5.11
N GLY A 119 4.93 -9.46 6.05
CA GLY A 119 4.81 -9.02 7.43
C GLY A 119 3.96 -7.76 7.62
N ALA A 120 3.46 -7.14 6.55
CA ALA A 120 2.56 -6.00 6.65
C ALA A 120 1.08 -6.42 6.56
N PHE A 121 0.17 -5.46 6.58
CA PHE A 121 -1.27 -5.65 6.47
C PHE A 121 -1.93 -4.33 5.98
N ARG A 122 -3.25 -4.30 5.77
CA ARG A 122 -3.92 -3.25 4.96
C ARG A 122 -3.75 -1.82 5.45
N THR A 123 -3.38 -1.61 6.72
CA THR A 123 -3.35 -0.27 7.34
C THR A 123 -1.96 0.37 7.40
N LEU A 124 -0.90 -0.32 6.96
CA LEU A 124 0.49 0.13 7.12
C LEU A 124 1.04 1.01 5.98
N TYR A 125 0.18 1.42 5.05
CA TYR A 125 0.54 2.27 3.88
C TYR A 125 -0.42 3.45 3.73
N SER A 126 -0.99 3.92 4.84
CA SER A 126 -1.99 4.97 4.84
C SER A 126 -1.46 6.31 4.31
N ALA A 127 -0.16 6.63 4.45
CA ALA A 127 0.44 7.83 3.85
C ALA A 127 0.28 7.85 2.31
N ILE A 128 0.53 6.71 1.66
CA ILE A 128 0.43 6.56 0.21
C ILE A 128 -1.04 6.56 -0.22
N CYS A 129 -1.86 5.73 0.44
CA CYS A 129 -3.27 5.60 0.09
C CYS A 129 -4.04 6.92 0.30
N ALA A 130 -3.73 7.66 1.38
CA ALA A 130 -4.35 8.95 1.65
C ALA A 130 -3.86 10.04 0.68
N GLU A 131 -2.58 10.05 0.27
CA GLU A 131 -2.12 10.99 -0.76
C GLU A 131 -2.89 10.76 -2.08
N LEU A 132 -2.95 9.51 -2.56
CA LEU A 132 -3.70 9.17 -3.77
C LEU A 132 -5.19 9.55 -3.63
N ALA A 133 -5.83 9.22 -2.51
CA ALA A 133 -7.21 9.58 -2.28
C ALA A 133 -7.44 11.11 -2.25
N SER A 134 -6.54 11.86 -1.61
CA SER A 134 -6.62 13.33 -1.58
C SER A 134 -6.51 13.97 -2.98
N ARG A 135 -5.94 13.22 -3.94
CA ARG A 135 -5.76 13.61 -5.35
C ARG A 135 -6.90 13.14 -6.26
N GLY A 136 -7.93 12.53 -5.69
CA GLY A 136 -9.11 12.08 -6.44
C GLY A 136 -8.98 10.66 -6.98
N PHE A 137 -8.33 9.76 -6.26
CA PHE A 137 -8.38 8.31 -6.53
C PHE A 137 -9.23 7.61 -5.48
N VAL A 138 -9.85 6.48 -5.85
CA VAL A 138 -10.28 5.49 -4.87
C VAL A 138 -9.18 4.45 -4.74
N VAL A 139 -8.77 4.12 -3.51
CA VAL A 139 -7.68 3.17 -3.25
C VAL A 139 -8.17 2.05 -2.35
N ALA A 140 -8.07 0.80 -2.80
CA ALA A 140 -8.39 -0.37 -2.00
C ALA A 140 -7.11 -1.10 -1.57
N SER A 141 -6.72 -0.93 -0.31
CA SER A 141 -5.57 -1.61 0.30
C SER A 141 -5.98 -3.01 0.76
N VAL A 142 -5.59 -4.04 0.02
CA VAL A 142 -5.99 -5.43 0.25
C VAL A 142 -5.23 -6.02 1.43
N GLU A 143 -5.93 -6.71 2.34
CA GLU A 143 -5.34 -7.58 3.34
C GLU A 143 -5.28 -9.02 2.81
N HIS A 144 -4.06 -9.53 2.60
CA HIS A 144 -3.85 -10.82 1.98
C HIS A 144 -4.01 -11.98 2.97
N ARG A 145 -4.66 -13.08 2.54
CA ARG A 145 -4.94 -14.28 3.36
C ARG A 145 -4.02 -15.44 3.00
N ASP A 146 -2.87 -15.10 2.44
CA ASP A 146 -1.82 -16.01 1.99
C ASP A 146 -0.80 -16.32 3.10
N GLU A 147 -1.08 -15.94 4.35
CA GLU A 147 -0.16 -16.02 5.49
C GLU A 147 1.13 -15.21 5.29
N SER A 148 1.16 -14.24 4.35
CA SER A 148 2.27 -13.29 4.19
C SER A 148 2.17 -12.11 5.14
N GLY A 149 0.95 -11.71 5.54
CA GLY A 149 0.75 -10.63 6.50
C GLY A 149 1.09 -11.05 7.93
N SER A 150 1.49 -10.10 8.77
CA SER A 150 1.80 -10.37 10.18
C SER A 150 0.62 -10.98 10.93
N ALA A 151 -0.56 -10.43 10.69
CA ALA A 151 -1.83 -11.01 11.09
C ALA A 151 -2.93 -10.57 10.10
N THR A 152 -4.00 -11.34 10.04
CA THR A 152 -5.29 -11.02 9.41
C THR A 152 -6.36 -11.83 10.13
N PHE A 153 -7.64 -11.52 9.88
CA PHE A 153 -8.73 -12.35 10.36
C PHE A 153 -9.80 -12.60 9.30
N TYR A 154 -10.65 -13.57 9.59
CA TYR A 154 -11.89 -13.91 8.91
C TYR A 154 -12.88 -14.44 9.96
N PHE A 155 -14.10 -14.83 9.57
CA PHE A 155 -15.05 -15.45 10.48
C PHE A 155 -15.43 -16.87 10.06
N LYS A 156 -15.59 -17.74 11.05
CA LYS A 156 -16.13 -19.09 10.87
C LYS A 156 -17.53 -19.17 11.46
N GLU A 157 -18.38 -19.98 10.85
CA GLU A 157 -19.66 -20.36 11.44
C GLU A 157 -19.41 -21.24 12.67
N ASN A 158 -20.02 -20.86 13.79
CA ASN A 158 -20.00 -21.61 15.03
C ASN A 158 -21.11 -22.67 14.99
N SER A 159 -20.71 -23.92 14.78
CA SER A 159 -21.62 -25.08 14.70
C SER A 159 -22.43 -25.33 15.98
N GLN A 160 -22.08 -24.68 17.12
CA GLN A 160 -22.74 -24.89 18.42
C GLN A 160 -23.91 -23.92 18.71
N MET A 161 -24.11 -22.87 17.91
CA MET A 161 -25.11 -21.82 18.17
C MET A 161 -26.31 -21.83 17.20
N GLN A 162 -26.80 -23.02 16.83
CA GLN A 162 -27.85 -23.21 15.80
C GLN A 162 -29.24 -22.58 16.12
N GLN A 163 -29.44 -21.87 17.23
CA GLN A 163 -30.75 -21.37 17.65
C GLN A 163 -30.88 -19.84 17.79
N GLN A 164 -29.85 -19.04 17.51
CA GLN A 164 -29.96 -17.57 17.50
C GLN A 164 -29.52 -16.96 16.15
N ALA A 165 -30.01 -15.75 15.88
CA ALA A 165 -30.03 -15.12 14.56
C ALA A 165 -28.65 -15.14 13.85
N HIS A 166 -28.67 -15.34 12.53
CA HIS A 166 -27.53 -15.64 11.64
C HIS A 166 -26.22 -14.83 11.83
N GLN A 167 -26.27 -13.62 12.41
CA GLN A 167 -25.06 -12.80 12.67
C GLN A 167 -24.35 -13.12 14.00
N GLU A 168 -25.01 -13.75 14.97
CA GLU A 168 -24.39 -14.12 16.26
C GLU A 168 -23.58 -15.43 16.19
N ASN A 169 -23.62 -16.12 15.04
CA ASN A 169 -22.96 -17.41 14.83
C ASN A 169 -21.57 -17.29 14.21
N LEU A 170 -21.01 -16.08 14.07
CA LEU A 170 -19.71 -15.88 13.43
C LEU A 170 -18.61 -15.66 14.47
N GLU A 171 -17.67 -16.60 14.56
CA GLU A 171 -16.48 -16.48 15.40
C GLU A 171 -15.33 -15.87 14.61
N LYS A 172 -14.73 -14.78 15.11
CA LYS A 172 -13.54 -14.16 14.51
C LYS A 172 -12.33 -15.06 14.74
N VAL A 173 -11.67 -15.47 13.65
CA VAL A 173 -10.47 -16.31 13.68
C VAL A 173 -9.28 -15.54 13.10
N TRP A 174 -8.23 -15.43 13.90
CA TRP A 174 -6.97 -14.81 13.50
C TRP A 174 -6.05 -15.81 12.77
N MET A 175 -5.43 -15.33 11.70
CA MET A 175 -4.35 -15.98 10.96
C MET A 175 -3.10 -15.14 11.11
N TYR A 176 -1.96 -15.79 11.32
CA TYR A 176 -0.68 -15.13 11.55
C TYR A 176 0.32 -15.47 10.46
N TYR A 177 1.40 -14.68 10.39
CA TYR A 177 2.49 -14.90 9.44
C TYR A 177 3.06 -16.32 9.51
N ARG A 178 3.17 -16.97 8.34
CA ARG A 178 3.86 -18.25 8.20
C ARG A 178 5.33 -18.04 7.84
N ALA A 179 6.21 -18.29 8.82
CA ALA A 179 7.65 -18.34 8.59
C ALA A 179 8.05 -19.53 7.71
N LEU A 180 9.10 -19.35 6.91
CA LEU A 180 9.72 -20.44 6.15
C LEU A 180 10.24 -21.51 7.12
N LYS A 181 9.83 -22.77 6.93
CA LYS A 181 10.26 -23.87 7.79
C LYS A 181 11.66 -24.37 7.38
N PRO A 182 12.46 -24.93 8.30
CA PRO A 182 13.72 -25.58 7.95
C PRO A 182 13.52 -26.65 6.87
N GLY A 183 14.29 -26.58 5.78
CA GLY A 183 14.21 -27.51 4.65
C GLY A 183 13.11 -27.21 3.63
N GLU A 184 12.28 -26.18 3.83
CA GLU A 184 11.28 -25.76 2.85
C GLU A 184 11.89 -24.85 1.77
N GLU A 185 11.50 -25.08 0.52
CA GLU A 185 11.91 -24.21 -0.58
C GLU A 185 11.16 -22.87 -0.54
N GLU A 186 11.91 -21.79 -0.37
CA GLU A 186 11.35 -20.44 -0.31
C GLU A 186 10.56 -20.09 -1.58
N PHE A 187 11.12 -20.38 -2.75
CA PHE A 187 10.48 -20.07 -4.01
C PHE A 187 9.10 -20.71 -4.13
N SER A 188 8.99 -22.01 -3.85
CA SER A 188 7.73 -22.76 -3.95
C SER A 188 6.64 -22.19 -3.05
N LEU A 189 6.98 -21.84 -1.80
CA LEU A 189 6.06 -21.16 -0.89
C LEU A 189 5.66 -19.77 -1.41
N ARG A 190 6.66 -18.92 -1.72
CA ARG A 190 6.41 -17.52 -2.08
C ARG A 190 5.72 -17.39 -3.43
N ASN A 191 5.97 -18.31 -4.36
CA ASN A 191 5.26 -18.35 -5.63
C ASN A 191 3.78 -18.71 -5.42
N ASN A 192 3.44 -19.71 -4.60
CA ASN A 192 2.05 -20.00 -4.28
C ASN A 192 1.35 -18.79 -3.63
N GLN A 193 2.04 -18.10 -2.73
CA GLN A 193 1.55 -16.87 -2.10
C GLN A 193 1.32 -15.75 -3.13
N VAL A 194 2.26 -15.45 -4.03
CA VAL A 194 2.08 -14.36 -5.03
C VAL A 194 0.91 -14.64 -5.96
N GLN A 195 0.70 -15.92 -6.32
CA GLN A 195 -0.43 -16.36 -7.14
C GLN A 195 -1.76 -16.07 -6.43
N GLN A 196 -1.86 -16.40 -5.14
CA GLN A 196 -3.02 -16.09 -4.30
C GLN A 196 -3.23 -14.57 -4.18
N ARG A 197 -2.18 -13.81 -3.88
CA ARG A 197 -2.24 -12.35 -3.73
C ARG A 197 -2.79 -11.65 -4.96
N ALA A 198 -2.36 -12.08 -6.15
CA ALA A 198 -2.90 -11.55 -7.40
C ALA A 198 -4.39 -11.87 -7.58
N ASN A 199 -4.81 -13.09 -7.24
CA ASN A 199 -6.23 -13.47 -7.27
C ASN A 199 -7.07 -12.64 -6.28
N GLU A 200 -6.52 -12.31 -5.10
CA GLU A 200 -7.17 -11.46 -4.10
C GLU A 200 -7.28 -10.00 -4.59
N CYS A 201 -6.26 -9.44 -5.25
CA CYS A 201 -6.34 -8.13 -5.90
C CYS A 201 -7.42 -8.10 -7.00
N ILE A 202 -7.50 -9.15 -7.82
CA ILE A 202 -8.53 -9.29 -8.86
C ILE A 202 -9.92 -9.42 -8.23
N ARG A 203 -10.05 -10.13 -7.11
CA ARG A 203 -11.32 -10.26 -6.38
C ARG A 203 -11.76 -8.91 -5.81
N ALA A 204 -10.86 -8.13 -5.24
CA ALA A 204 -11.16 -6.78 -4.76
C ALA A 204 -11.64 -5.86 -5.90
N LEU A 205 -10.98 -5.90 -7.06
CA LEU A 205 -11.44 -5.21 -8.26
C LEU A 205 -12.86 -5.63 -8.66
N LYS A 206 -13.14 -6.93 -8.73
CA LYS A 206 -14.47 -7.45 -9.10
C LYS A 206 -15.56 -7.01 -8.12
N ILE A 207 -15.28 -7.02 -6.82
CA ILE A 207 -16.23 -6.55 -5.80
C ILE A 207 -16.53 -5.06 -5.99
N LEU A 208 -15.50 -4.24 -6.26
CA LEU A 208 -15.70 -2.81 -6.49
C LEU A 208 -16.44 -2.53 -7.81
N ASP A 209 -16.22 -3.34 -8.85
CA ASP A 209 -17.01 -3.30 -10.08
C ASP A 209 -18.48 -3.64 -9.83
N GLU A 210 -18.75 -4.70 -9.06
CA GLU A 210 -20.10 -5.07 -8.65
C GLU A 210 -20.81 -3.92 -7.91
N ILE A 211 -20.16 -3.31 -6.91
CA ILE A 211 -20.71 -2.15 -6.18
C ILE A 211 -20.94 -0.98 -7.14
N ASN A 212 -19.96 -0.68 -8.00
CA ASN A 212 -20.05 0.38 -9.00
C ASN A 212 -21.22 0.18 -9.97
N SER A 213 -21.53 -1.07 -10.33
CA SER A 213 -22.70 -1.44 -11.15
C SER A 213 -24.04 -1.31 -10.41
N GLY A 214 -24.01 -1.11 -9.09
CA GLY A 214 -25.19 -1.00 -8.23
C GLY A 214 -25.64 -2.32 -7.60
N LYS A 215 -24.82 -3.37 -7.66
CA LYS A 215 -25.07 -4.61 -6.93
C LYS A 215 -24.78 -4.38 -5.44
N SER A 216 -25.73 -4.78 -4.60
CA SER A 216 -25.53 -4.72 -3.14
C SER A 216 -24.51 -5.77 -2.71
N VAL A 217 -23.61 -5.37 -1.81
CA VAL A 217 -22.65 -6.26 -1.15
C VAL A 217 -22.90 -6.22 0.35
N THR A 218 -22.87 -7.39 0.99
CA THR A 218 -23.00 -7.47 2.45
C THR A 218 -21.60 -7.34 3.06
N ASN A 219 -21.35 -6.25 3.77
CA ASN A 219 -20.16 -6.13 4.61
C ASN A 219 -20.35 -7.01 5.85
N VAL A 220 -19.45 -7.97 6.05
CA VAL A 220 -19.44 -8.83 7.25
C VAL A 220 -19.04 -8.01 8.49
N LEU A 221 -18.33 -6.91 8.29
CA LEU A 221 -18.01 -5.96 9.35
C LEU A 221 -19.24 -5.09 9.62
N GLN A 222 -19.60 -4.93 10.90
CA GLN A 222 -20.64 -3.98 11.35
C GLN A 222 -20.16 -2.54 11.08
N SER A 223 -20.38 -2.06 9.86
CA SER A 223 -19.92 -0.77 9.34
C SER A 223 -21.13 0.09 8.99
N GLU A 224 -21.06 1.39 9.31
CA GLU A 224 -22.12 2.36 8.99
C GLU A 224 -21.91 3.02 7.62
N PHE A 225 -20.80 2.73 6.95
CA PHE A 225 -20.49 3.27 5.64
C PHE A 225 -21.47 2.75 4.57
N ASP A 226 -22.13 3.68 3.88
CA ASP A 226 -23.03 3.37 2.77
C ASP A 226 -22.25 2.99 1.50
N TRP A 227 -22.02 1.69 1.31
CA TRP A 227 -21.37 1.16 0.10
C TRP A 227 -22.13 1.46 -1.19
N SER A 228 -23.44 1.70 -1.14
CA SER A 228 -24.23 2.02 -2.33
C SER A 228 -23.89 3.39 -2.92
N SER A 229 -23.27 4.28 -2.12
CA SER A 229 -22.77 5.58 -2.56
C SER A 229 -21.68 5.49 -3.64
N LEU A 230 -21.00 4.34 -3.76
CA LEU A 230 -20.00 4.10 -4.81
C LEU A 230 -20.63 3.72 -6.17
N LYS A 231 -21.94 3.51 -6.24
CA LYS A 231 -22.64 3.22 -7.50
C LYS A 231 -22.32 4.30 -8.54
N ASN A 232 -21.93 3.89 -9.74
CA ASN A 232 -21.55 4.75 -10.86
C ASN A 232 -20.43 5.76 -10.56
N SER A 233 -19.62 5.54 -9.51
CA SER A 233 -18.60 6.49 -9.05
C SER A 233 -17.16 6.05 -9.35
N LEU A 234 -16.94 4.87 -9.93
CA LEU A 234 -15.61 4.40 -10.33
C LEU A 234 -15.46 4.42 -11.86
N ASP A 235 -14.33 4.95 -12.34
CA ASP A 235 -13.88 4.84 -13.72
C ASP A 235 -12.96 3.63 -13.88
N LEU A 236 -13.55 2.47 -14.15
CA LEU A 236 -12.81 1.21 -14.23
C LEU A 236 -11.93 1.10 -15.48
N CYS A 237 -12.11 1.98 -16.47
CA CYS A 237 -11.16 2.12 -17.58
C CYS A 237 -9.84 2.73 -17.10
N LYS A 238 -9.83 3.36 -15.92
CA LYS A 238 -8.69 4.02 -15.28
C LYS A 238 -8.28 3.28 -14.00
N THR A 239 -8.05 1.98 -14.13
CA THR A 239 -7.67 1.10 -13.01
C THR A 239 -6.15 0.81 -13.03
N ALA A 240 -5.49 0.96 -11.89
CA ALA A 240 -4.10 0.58 -11.68
C ALA A 240 -3.93 -0.35 -10.48
N VAL A 241 -2.79 -1.04 -10.44
CA VAL A 241 -2.37 -1.83 -9.26
C VAL A 241 -1.05 -1.28 -8.74
N MET A 242 -0.92 -1.18 -7.43
CA MET A 242 0.26 -0.64 -6.76
C MET A 242 0.63 -1.54 -5.59
N GLY A 243 1.90 -1.60 -5.21
CA GLY A 243 2.28 -2.40 -4.06
C GLY A 243 3.73 -2.29 -3.69
N HIS A 244 4.04 -2.65 -2.44
CA HIS A 244 5.38 -2.53 -1.86
C HIS A 244 5.99 -3.89 -1.55
N SER A 245 7.29 -4.07 -1.84
CA SER A 245 8.05 -5.28 -1.50
C SER A 245 7.43 -6.53 -2.16
N PHE A 246 6.89 -7.46 -1.38
CA PHE A 246 6.08 -8.58 -1.88
C PHE A 246 4.86 -8.08 -2.68
N GLY A 247 4.28 -6.94 -2.30
CA GLY A 247 3.24 -6.25 -3.07
C GLY A 247 3.70 -5.78 -4.44
N GLY A 248 4.98 -5.47 -4.63
CA GLY A 248 5.54 -5.19 -5.95
C GLY A 248 5.56 -6.43 -6.85
N ALA A 249 5.81 -7.62 -6.28
CA ALA A 249 5.68 -8.88 -7.03
C ALA A 249 4.21 -9.14 -7.38
N THR A 250 3.30 -8.90 -6.44
CA THR A 250 1.86 -8.98 -6.68
C THR A 250 1.39 -8.05 -7.79
N VAL A 251 1.93 -6.82 -7.89
CA VAL A 251 1.66 -5.92 -9.03
C VAL A 251 1.94 -6.63 -10.35
N ILE A 252 3.13 -7.22 -10.50
CA ILE A 252 3.56 -7.87 -11.75
C ILE A 252 2.68 -9.10 -12.05
N GLU A 253 2.43 -9.95 -11.05
CA GLU A 253 1.58 -11.13 -11.19
C GLU A 253 0.13 -10.76 -11.53
N THR A 254 -0.41 -9.71 -10.91
CA THR A 254 -1.77 -9.22 -11.17
C THR A 254 -1.90 -8.69 -12.59
N LEU A 255 -0.93 -7.89 -13.06
CA LEU A 255 -0.92 -7.39 -14.43
C LEU A 255 -0.84 -8.51 -15.47
N CYS A 256 -0.11 -9.59 -15.17
CA CYS A 256 -0.06 -10.78 -16.01
C CYS A 256 -1.42 -11.47 -16.14
N LYS A 257 -2.21 -11.48 -15.06
CA LYS A 257 -3.48 -12.24 -14.97
C LYS A 257 -4.71 -11.44 -15.39
N GLU A 258 -4.69 -10.12 -15.26
CA GLU A 258 -5.88 -9.27 -15.41
C GLU A 258 -5.58 -8.02 -16.24
N LEU A 259 -6.17 -7.94 -17.43
CA LEU A 259 -5.96 -6.88 -18.43
C LEU A 259 -6.76 -5.60 -18.13
N THR A 260 -7.69 -5.65 -17.17
CA THR A 260 -8.45 -4.47 -16.72
C THR A 260 -7.51 -3.42 -16.11
N PHE A 261 -6.49 -3.85 -15.37
CA PHE A 261 -5.42 -2.98 -14.90
C PHE A 261 -4.63 -2.42 -16.09
N LYS A 262 -4.47 -1.09 -16.14
CA LYS A 262 -3.81 -0.38 -17.26
C LYS A 262 -2.34 -0.10 -17.01
N CYS A 263 -1.90 -0.02 -15.76
CA CYS A 263 -0.51 0.17 -15.39
C CYS A 263 -0.24 -0.30 -13.96
N GLY A 264 1.04 -0.49 -13.63
CA GLY A 264 1.50 -0.85 -12.29
C GLY A 264 2.52 0.11 -11.70
N VAL A 265 2.46 0.35 -10.39
CA VAL A 265 3.52 1.02 -9.64
C VAL A 265 4.06 0.07 -8.57
N ALA A 266 5.32 -0.31 -8.70
CA ALA A 266 5.94 -1.35 -7.89
C ALA A 266 7.04 -0.74 -7.01
N LEU A 267 6.74 -0.58 -5.72
CA LEU A 267 7.61 0.05 -4.74
C LEU A 267 8.58 -0.98 -4.15
N ASP A 268 9.87 -0.78 -4.39
CA ASP A 268 10.97 -1.56 -3.83
C ASP A 268 10.76 -3.07 -3.92
N THR A 269 10.46 -3.51 -5.15
CA THR A 269 9.90 -4.83 -5.41
C THR A 269 10.82 -5.96 -4.98
N TRP A 270 10.27 -6.97 -4.32
CA TRP A 270 10.96 -8.23 -4.07
C TRP A 270 10.64 -9.25 -5.18
N MET A 271 11.56 -9.48 -6.12
CA MET A 271 11.28 -10.24 -7.36
C MET A 271 11.36 -11.76 -7.20
N VAL A 272 11.82 -12.27 -6.05
CA VAL A 272 11.98 -13.72 -5.78
C VAL A 272 10.70 -14.53 -6.01
N PRO A 273 9.50 -14.09 -5.60
CA PRO A 273 8.27 -14.90 -5.72
C PRO A 273 7.79 -15.19 -7.14
N LEU A 274 8.36 -14.54 -8.16
CA LEU A 274 7.86 -14.58 -9.53
C LEU A 274 8.51 -15.67 -10.38
N LYS A 275 7.74 -16.23 -11.30
CA LYS A 275 8.24 -17.06 -12.40
C LYS A 275 8.67 -16.15 -13.54
N GLU A 276 9.87 -16.33 -14.10
CA GLU A 276 10.32 -15.44 -15.20
C GLU A 276 9.50 -15.65 -16.48
N GLU A 277 8.88 -16.83 -16.62
CA GLU A 277 8.03 -17.23 -17.74
C GLU A 277 6.80 -16.33 -17.90
N ILE A 278 6.38 -15.63 -16.85
CA ILE A 278 5.23 -14.72 -16.90
C ILE A 278 5.61 -13.35 -17.49
N PHE A 279 6.90 -12.98 -17.49
CA PHE A 279 7.34 -11.61 -17.81
C PHE A 279 6.93 -11.16 -19.23
N PRO A 280 7.03 -12.01 -20.27
CA PRO A 280 6.56 -11.65 -21.61
C PRO A 280 5.05 -11.39 -21.69
N ASN A 281 4.25 -11.92 -20.76
CA ASN A 281 2.79 -11.78 -20.74
C ASN A 281 2.32 -10.50 -20.04
N VAL A 282 3.21 -9.81 -19.31
CA VAL A 282 2.90 -8.51 -18.70
C VAL A 282 2.97 -7.43 -19.78
N LYS A 283 1.80 -6.99 -20.26
CA LYS A 283 1.69 -6.04 -21.40
C LYS A 283 1.56 -4.58 -20.97
N GLN A 284 1.32 -4.33 -19.70
CA GLN A 284 1.09 -3.00 -19.16
C GLN A 284 2.40 -2.33 -18.73
N PRO A 285 2.49 -0.99 -18.81
CA PRO A 285 3.63 -0.24 -18.30
C PRO A 285 3.75 -0.39 -16.77
N ILE A 286 5.00 -0.44 -16.29
CA ILE A 286 5.34 -0.49 -14.87
C ILE A 286 6.33 0.63 -14.52
N LEU A 287 6.10 1.30 -13.41
CA LEU A 287 7.10 2.13 -12.73
C LEU A 287 7.64 1.39 -11.50
N PHE A 288 8.95 1.14 -11.50
CA PHE A 288 9.69 0.68 -10.34
C PHE A 288 10.24 1.88 -9.56
N ILE A 289 9.87 2.01 -8.29
CA ILE A 289 10.42 3.02 -7.37
C ILE A 289 11.17 2.30 -6.27
N ASN A 290 12.50 2.32 -6.32
CA ASN A 290 13.35 1.56 -5.42
C ASN A 290 13.91 2.41 -4.28
N SER A 291 14.20 1.77 -3.15
CA SER A 291 15.08 2.37 -2.14
C SER A 291 16.55 2.15 -2.48
N GLU A 292 17.42 3.03 -2.02
CA GLU A 292 18.85 2.95 -2.30
C GLU A 292 19.53 1.75 -1.61
N LYS A 293 19.06 1.41 -0.41
CA LYS A 293 19.75 0.45 0.48
C LYS A 293 19.16 -0.98 0.49
N PHE A 294 18.07 -1.24 -0.24
CA PHE A 294 17.43 -2.57 -0.26
C PHE A 294 17.84 -3.45 -1.44
N GLN A 295 18.10 -2.86 -2.60
CA GLN A 295 18.25 -3.60 -3.86
C GLN A 295 19.59 -4.36 -3.97
N TRP A 296 19.59 -5.44 -4.76
CA TRP A 296 20.79 -6.22 -5.11
C TRP A 296 20.76 -6.66 -6.58
N ALA A 297 21.92 -7.05 -7.12
CA ALA A 297 22.10 -7.30 -8.56
C ALA A 297 21.10 -8.31 -9.13
N GLY A 298 20.90 -9.46 -8.47
CA GLY A 298 19.96 -10.48 -8.92
C GLY A 298 18.50 -10.00 -9.00
N ASN A 299 18.08 -9.14 -8.05
CA ASN A 299 16.74 -8.56 -8.06
C ASN A 299 16.55 -7.58 -9.22
N ILE A 300 17.55 -6.71 -9.45
CA ILE A 300 17.55 -5.73 -10.55
C ILE A 300 17.59 -6.42 -11.91
N ILE A 301 18.38 -7.48 -12.08
CA ILE A 301 18.40 -8.27 -13.32
C ILE A 301 16.99 -8.77 -13.65
N ARG A 302 16.28 -9.30 -12.65
CA ARG A 302 14.89 -9.77 -12.82
C ARG A 302 13.93 -8.64 -13.16
N MET A 303 14.08 -7.45 -12.57
CA MET A 303 13.29 -6.27 -12.96
C MET A 303 13.56 -5.87 -14.42
N ARG A 304 14.80 -5.96 -14.90
CA ARG A 304 15.15 -5.61 -16.29
C ARG A 304 14.65 -6.65 -17.30
N LYS A 305 14.55 -7.93 -16.92
CA LYS A 305 13.97 -8.98 -17.79
C LYS A 305 12.49 -8.75 -18.16
N LEU A 306 11.82 -7.84 -17.47
CA LEU A 306 10.48 -7.40 -17.80
C LEU A 306 10.48 -6.42 -18.99
N ASP A 307 11.55 -5.66 -19.22
CA ASP A 307 11.62 -4.70 -20.33
C ASP A 307 11.44 -5.41 -21.69
N SER A 308 10.79 -4.73 -22.63
CA SER A 308 10.64 -5.20 -23.99
C SER A 308 10.75 -4.06 -24.99
N ALA A 309 10.95 -4.39 -26.27
CA ALA A 309 11.05 -3.38 -27.33
C ALA A 309 9.78 -2.53 -27.49
N SER A 310 8.61 -3.04 -27.09
CA SER A 310 7.32 -2.37 -27.24
C SER A 310 6.80 -1.72 -25.95
N ILE A 311 7.28 -2.13 -24.78
CA ILE A 311 6.83 -1.64 -23.48
C ILE A 311 8.04 -1.24 -22.66
N GLN A 312 8.35 0.05 -22.66
CA GLN A 312 9.39 0.61 -21.82
C GLN A 312 8.89 0.70 -20.37
N ARG A 313 9.57 0.04 -19.44
CA ARG A 313 9.29 0.18 -18.01
C ARG A 313 10.25 1.22 -17.45
N LYS A 314 9.77 1.98 -16.48
CA LYS A 314 10.55 3.05 -15.85
C LYS A 314 11.05 2.56 -14.51
N MET A 315 12.24 3.00 -14.14
CA MET A 315 12.86 2.66 -12.87
C MET A 315 13.57 3.89 -12.33
N ILE A 316 13.35 4.17 -11.05
CA ILE A 316 14.04 5.20 -10.30
C ILE A 316 14.45 4.67 -8.94
N THR A 317 15.51 5.22 -8.36
CA THR A 317 15.92 4.95 -6.97
C THR A 317 15.95 6.26 -6.18
N ILE A 318 15.34 6.28 -5.00
CA ILE A 318 15.34 7.44 -4.10
C ILE A 318 16.58 7.40 -3.21
N ARG A 319 17.45 8.41 -3.30
CA ARG A 319 18.69 8.51 -2.51
C ARG A 319 18.40 8.57 -1.02
N GLY A 320 19.31 7.99 -0.24
CA GLY A 320 19.27 7.94 1.21
C GLY A 320 18.18 7.04 1.79
N THR A 321 17.29 6.44 0.98
CA THR A 321 16.15 5.65 1.50
C THR A 321 16.54 4.22 1.88
N VAL A 322 15.71 3.63 2.73
CA VAL A 322 15.74 2.22 3.13
C VAL A 322 14.42 1.55 2.73
N HIS A 323 14.35 0.22 2.79
CA HIS A 323 13.12 -0.52 2.48
C HIS A 323 11.90 -0.05 3.28
N GLN A 324 12.13 0.39 4.50
CA GLN A 324 11.08 0.85 5.42
C GLN A 324 10.67 2.31 5.20
N SER A 325 11.23 3.00 4.19
CA SER A 325 10.82 4.37 3.82
C SER A 325 9.44 4.45 3.14
N PHE A 326 8.89 3.33 2.66
CA PHE A 326 7.57 3.26 2.02
C PHE A 326 6.39 2.98 2.98
N PRO A 327 6.49 2.09 3.98
CA PRO A 327 5.43 1.92 4.97
C PRO A 327 5.40 3.05 6.01
N ASP A 328 4.25 3.19 6.68
CA ASP A 328 3.97 4.26 7.65
C ASP A 328 4.91 4.28 8.87
N PHE A 329 5.57 3.17 9.20
CA PHE A 329 6.53 3.07 10.30
C PHE A 329 7.63 4.15 10.26
N THR A 330 7.98 4.61 9.05
CA THR A 330 9.00 5.65 8.87
C THR A 330 8.62 6.99 9.52
N PHE A 331 7.34 7.28 9.71
CA PHE A 331 6.88 8.53 10.32
C PHE A 331 6.70 8.45 11.84
N LEU A 332 6.58 7.23 12.36
CA LEU A 332 6.13 6.99 13.74
C LEU A 332 7.28 6.69 14.71
N THR A 333 8.52 6.65 14.21
CA THR A 333 9.71 6.43 15.02
C THR A 333 10.58 7.67 15.11
N GLY A 334 11.06 8.01 16.32
CA GLY A 334 12.04 9.08 16.49
C GLY A 334 13.30 8.83 15.67
N ASN A 335 13.96 9.90 15.18
CA ASN A 335 15.07 9.80 14.21
C ASN A 335 16.20 8.84 14.63
N TRP A 336 16.56 8.81 15.92
CA TRP A 336 17.61 7.93 16.42
C TRP A 336 17.20 6.46 16.40
N ILE A 337 16.03 6.13 16.98
CA ILE A 337 15.49 4.75 16.99
C ILE A 337 15.22 4.28 15.56
N GLY A 338 14.67 5.15 14.71
CA GLY A 338 14.38 4.85 13.31
C GLY A 338 15.63 4.49 12.52
N LYS A 339 16.76 5.20 12.72
CA LYS A 339 18.03 4.85 12.06
C LYS A 339 18.64 3.55 12.59
N VAL A 340 18.62 3.32 13.91
CA VAL A 340 19.15 2.09 14.53
C VAL A 340 18.36 0.86 14.06
N LEU A 341 17.03 0.97 13.97
CA LEU A 341 16.16 -0.12 13.51
C LEU A 341 16.01 -0.20 11.98
N LYS A 342 16.77 0.63 11.22
CA LYS A 342 16.66 0.76 9.74
C LYS A 342 15.23 1.05 9.24
N LEU A 343 14.42 1.71 10.08
CA LEU A 343 13.09 2.25 9.74
C LEU A 343 13.17 3.64 9.08
N LYS A 344 14.32 4.31 9.22
CA LYS A 344 14.65 5.59 8.58
C LYS A 344 15.94 5.51 7.81
N GLY A 345 15.94 6.18 6.66
CA GLY A 345 17.11 6.41 5.84
C GLY A 345 17.90 7.63 6.28
N ASP A 346 18.78 8.09 5.40
CA ASP A 346 19.52 9.34 5.56
C ASP A 346 18.71 10.56 5.11
N ILE A 347 17.78 10.35 4.17
CA ILE A 347 16.83 11.34 3.68
C ILE A 347 15.68 11.57 4.67
N ASP A 348 15.11 12.78 4.65
CA ASP A 348 13.86 13.07 5.36
C ASP A 348 12.71 12.17 4.87
N PRO A 349 11.98 11.49 5.78
CA PRO A 349 10.88 10.59 5.39
C PRO A 349 9.74 11.27 4.62
N HIS A 350 9.43 12.54 4.91
CA HIS A 350 8.38 13.26 4.20
C HIS A 350 8.82 13.61 2.78
N LEU A 351 10.08 14.02 2.58
CA LEU A 351 10.65 14.24 1.26
C LEU A 351 10.70 12.95 0.43
N ALA A 352 11.15 11.84 1.01
CA ALA A 352 11.19 10.54 0.33
C ALA A 352 9.78 10.09 -0.12
N MET A 353 8.81 10.22 0.78
CA MET A 353 7.41 9.90 0.47
C MET A 353 6.83 10.81 -0.61
N ASP A 354 7.14 12.11 -0.57
CA ASP A 354 6.71 13.07 -1.58
C ASP A 354 7.25 12.73 -2.97
N LEU A 355 8.55 12.37 -3.08
CA LEU A 355 9.15 11.97 -4.34
C LEU A 355 8.48 10.71 -4.89
N SER A 356 8.27 9.70 -4.04
CA SER A 356 7.58 8.47 -4.41
C SER A 356 6.15 8.75 -4.89
N ASN A 357 5.38 9.53 -4.15
CA ASN A 357 3.99 9.84 -4.46
C ASN A 357 3.85 10.68 -5.73
N LYS A 358 4.67 11.73 -5.90
CA LYS A 358 4.65 12.59 -7.09
C LYS A 358 5.05 11.82 -8.36
N ALA A 359 6.10 11.00 -8.29
CA ALA A 359 6.48 10.14 -9.41
C ALA A 359 5.37 9.13 -9.76
N SER A 360 4.72 8.55 -8.75
CA SER A 360 3.57 7.65 -8.93
C SER A 360 2.40 8.36 -9.60
N LEU A 361 2.03 9.56 -9.12
CA LEU A 361 0.92 10.36 -9.67
C LEU A 361 1.16 10.76 -11.13
N ALA A 362 2.38 11.20 -11.47
CA ALA A 362 2.74 11.52 -12.85
C ALA A 362 2.64 10.30 -13.76
N PHE A 363 3.12 9.14 -13.29
CA PHE A 363 3.06 7.90 -14.03
C PHE A 363 1.62 7.40 -14.22
N LEU A 364 0.80 7.45 -13.17
CA LEU A 364 -0.63 7.13 -13.24
C LEU A 364 -1.34 8.07 -14.20
N GLN A 365 -1.04 9.37 -14.20
CA GLN A 365 -1.61 10.31 -15.15
C GLN A 365 -1.30 9.93 -16.60
N ARG A 366 -0.01 9.66 -16.89
CA ARG A 366 0.46 9.29 -18.23
C ARG A 366 -0.24 8.05 -18.78
N HIS A 367 -0.50 7.06 -17.94
CA HIS A 367 -0.99 5.74 -18.39
C HIS A 367 -2.49 5.49 -18.16
N LEU A 368 -3.15 6.32 -17.34
CA LEU A 368 -4.60 6.29 -17.16
C LEU A 368 -5.32 7.44 -17.89
N SER A 369 -4.59 8.32 -18.57
CA SER A 369 -5.15 9.51 -19.25
C SER A 369 -6.02 10.34 -18.30
N LEU A 370 -5.42 10.74 -17.18
CA LEU A 370 -6.10 11.55 -16.17
C LEU A 370 -6.17 13.01 -16.62
N ASP A 371 -7.31 13.66 -16.37
CA ASP A 371 -7.50 15.09 -16.57
C ASP A 371 -7.12 15.83 -15.28
N LYS A 372 -5.81 15.89 -15.03
CA LYS A 372 -5.14 16.50 -13.86
C LYS A 372 -3.82 17.11 -14.31
N ASP A 373 -3.14 17.83 -13.41
CA ASP A 373 -1.84 18.47 -13.69
C ASP A 373 -0.65 17.66 -13.13
N PHE A 374 -0.76 16.35 -12.93
CA PHE A 374 0.33 15.55 -12.36
C PHE A 374 1.51 15.38 -13.33
N ASN A 375 1.32 15.64 -14.62
CA ASN A 375 2.40 15.74 -15.61
C ASN A 375 3.45 16.80 -15.25
N GLN A 376 3.15 17.76 -14.36
CA GLN A 376 4.15 18.68 -13.83
C GLN A 376 5.32 17.95 -13.12
N TRP A 377 5.12 16.70 -12.69
CA TRP A 377 6.13 15.85 -12.05
C TRP A 377 6.69 14.76 -12.99
N ASP A 378 6.42 14.82 -14.29
CA ASP A 378 6.99 13.91 -15.29
C ASP A 378 8.52 13.76 -15.22
N PRO A 379 9.31 14.81 -14.93
CA PRO A 379 10.75 14.67 -14.75
C PRO A 379 11.15 13.65 -13.67
N LEU A 380 10.33 13.47 -12.63
CA LEU A 380 10.62 12.52 -11.55
C LEU A 380 10.55 11.06 -12.02
N ILE A 381 9.72 10.75 -13.02
CA ILE A 381 9.62 9.40 -13.62
C ILE A 381 10.94 9.00 -14.30
N ASP A 382 11.69 9.99 -14.81
CA ASP A 382 12.99 9.79 -15.42
C ASP A 382 14.16 9.98 -14.42
N GLY A 383 13.87 10.13 -13.12
CA GLY A 383 14.88 10.33 -12.09
C GLY A 383 15.56 11.70 -12.12
N LYS A 384 14.90 12.72 -12.70
CA LYS A 384 15.43 14.10 -12.79
C LYS A 384 15.09 14.89 -11.52
N ASP A 385 15.80 14.58 -10.44
CA ASP A 385 15.78 15.30 -9.16
C ASP A 385 17.11 15.01 -8.45
N GLU A 386 17.61 15.94 -7.63
CA GLU A 386 18.87 15.74 -6.90
C GLU A 386 18.84 14.51 -5.97
N ASN A 387 17.66 14.17 -5.45
CA ASN A 387 17.41 13.04 -4.55
C ASN A 387 17.02 11.76 -5.30
N LEU A 388 17.03 11.76 -6.63
CA LEU A 388 16.72 10.59 -7.44
C LEU A 388 17.94 10.10 -8.24
N ILE A 389 17.91 8.82 -8.54
CA ILE A 389 18.83 8.15 -9.46
C ILE A 389 17.97 7.58 -10.60
N PRO A 390 18.23 7.96 -11.86
CA PRO A 390 17.64 7.29 -13.01
C PRO A 390 18.05 5.80 -13.00
N GLY A 391 17.07 4.90 -13.02
CA GLY A 391 17.33 3.47 -12.88
C GLY A 391 17.68 3.10 -11.44
N THR A 392 18.92 2.68 -11.21
CA THR A 392 19.39 2.15 -9.92
C THR A 392 20.87 2.42 -9.70
N ASN A 393 21.27 2.54 -8.43
CA ASN A 393 22.65 2.57 -7.96
C ASN A 393 23.38 1.22 -8.05
N ILE A 394 22.65 0.11 -8.29
CA ILE A 394 23.24 -1.23 -8.33
C ILE A 394 23.96 -1.47 -9.66
N HIS A 395 25.26 -1.74 -9.57
CA HIS A 395 26.06 -2.16 -10.71
C HIS A 395 25.72 -3.61 -11.09
N VAL A 396 25.22 -3.82 -12.31
CA VAL A 396 24.95 -5.15 -12.87
C VAL A 396 26.07 -5.49 -13.85
N PRO A 397 26.93 -6.49 -13.57
CA PRO A 397 28.00 -6.90 -14.48
C PRO A 397 27.46 -7.24 -15.88
N SER A 398 28.14 -6.83 -16.94
CA SER A 398 27.71 -7.03 -18.33
C SER A 398 27.48 -8.51 -18.68
N SER A 399 28.15 -9.43 -17.99
CA SER A 399 27.99 -10.89 -18.16
C SER A 399 26.64 -11.43 -17.69
N LEU A 400 25.88 -10.68 -16.90
CA LEU A 400 24.58 -11.06 -16.34
C LEU A 400 23.42 -10.23 -16.92
N GLN A 401 23.68 -9.44 -17.97
CA GLN A 401 22.68 -8.57 -18.61
C GLN A 401 21.89 -9.26 -19.73
N ASN A 402 22.34 -10.44 -20.18
CA ASN A 402 21.72 -11.20 -21.27
C ASN A 402 20.85 -12.34 -20.75
#